data_AF-A0A843HCQ7-F1
#
_entry.id   AF-A0A843HCQ7-F1
#
_cell.length_a   1.000
_cell.length_b   1.000
_cell.length_c   1.000
_cell.angle_alpha   90.00
_cell.angle_beta   90.00
_cell.angle_gamma   90.00
#
_symmetry.space_group_name_H-M   'P 1'
#
loop_
_entity.id
_entity.type
_entity.pdbx_description
1 polymer ?
#
loop_
_entity_poly.entity_id
_entity_poly.type
_entity_poly.pdbx_seq_one_letter_code
_entity_poly.pdbx_strand_id
1 'polypeptide(L)'
;MAGNFFNEYPYTDFHELNLDWILSKMRELEERVANIKEDILALAKAYTDEQCAIVQGNVNTLSADLNAFKIVINDKVDTLNAEVVARLDDLDQDVLDLYQYIDNQIVIANARTDQAIINAKEDIYEHMMEELGKIKVINYFTGDLISVQEMFNYLASLHATDGITYTQLEGRNKTYSALAALNVTYTDIVMHGNTLIV
;
A
#
# COMPACT_ATOMS: atom_id res chain seq x y z
N MET A 1 -60.75 61.58 111.76
CA MET A 1 -62.02 61.97 111.11
C MET A 1 -61.99 61.37 109.73
N ALA A 2 -62.48 60.13 109.62
CA ALA A 2 -63.88 59.82 109.35
C ALA A 2 -64.18 60.01 107.86
N GLY A 3 -64.15 58.89 107.17
CA GLY A 3 -64.57 58.74 105.78
C GLY A 3 -64.61 57.25 105.42
N ASN A 4 -65.15 56.41 106.32
CA ASN A 4 -65.62 55.08 105.94
C ASN A 4 -66.74 55.28 104.93
N PHE A 5 -66.42 55.17 103.64
CA PHE A 5 -67.44 54.83 102.66
C PHE A 5 -67.73 53.34 102.82
N PHE A 6 -68.73 53.07 103.66
CA PHE A 6 -69.40 51.78 103.69
C PHE A 6 -69.93 51.50 102.28
N ASN A 7 -69.41 50.41 101.70
CA ASN A 7 -69.90 49.86 100.44
C ASN A 7 -71.26 49.21 100.72
N GLU A 8 -72.33 50.00 100.61
CA GLU A 8 -73.68 49.59 101.04
C GLU A 8 -74.63 49.20 99.88
N TYR A 9 -74.09 48.97 98.67
CA TYR A 9 -74.82 48.32 97.59
C TYR A 9 -73.86 47.46 96.75
N PRO A 10 -74.17 46.17 96.48
CA PRO A 10 -73.39 45.35 95.58
C PRO A 10 -73.74 45.77 94.15
N TYR A 11 -73.27 46.93 93.71
CA TYR A 11 -73.11 47.14 92.28
C TYR A 11 -71.94 46.25 91.88
N THR A 12 -72.26 45.09 91.31
CA THR A 12 -71.33 44.33 90.48
C THR A 12 -70.62 45.34 89.60
N ASP A 13 -69.31 45.52 89.79
CA ASP A 13 -68.49 46.31 88.89
C ASP A 13 -68.43 45.56 87.55
N PHE A 14 -69.47 45.75 86.74
CA PHE A 14 -69.59 45.17 85.41
C PHE A 14 -68.52 45.74 84.48
N HIS A 15 -67.85 46.84 84.85
CA HIS A 15 -66.72 47.38 84.11
C HIS A 15 -65.43 46.62 84.43
N GLU A 16 -65.12 46.33 85.69
CA GLU A 16 -63.96 45.51 86.07
C GLU A 16 -64.10 44.06 85.59
N LEU A 17 -65.25 43.40 85.81
CA LEU A 17 -65.45 42.00 85.40
C LEU A 17 -65.53 41.77 83.89
N ASN A 18 -66.09 42.71 83.13
CA ASN A 18 -66.26 42.56 81.68
C ASN A 18 -65.02 43.03 80.91
N LEU A 19 -64.33 44.08 81.38
CA LEU A 19 -63.08 44.54 80.78
C LEU A 19 -61.94 43.55 81.03
N ASP A 20 -61.78 43.03 82.25
CA ASP A 20 -60.73 42.05 82.56
C ASP A 20 -60.94 40.74 81.79
N TRP A 21 -62.20 40.31 81.63
CA TRP A 21 -62.52 39.16 80.80
C TRP A 21 -62.19 39.41 79.32
N ILE A 22 -62.53 40.59 78.77
CA ILE A 22 -62.16 40.98 77.40
C ILE A 22 -60.64 41.03 77.23
N LEU A 23 -59.91 41.62 78.19
CA LEU A 23 -58.45 41.70 78.16
C LEU A 23 -57.78 40.31 78.24
N SER A 24 -58.33 39.41 79.06
CA SER A 24 -57.90 38.00 79.10
C SER A 24 -58.11 37.33 77.75
N LYS A 25 -59.27 37.53 77.12
CA LYS A 25 -59.56 36.96 75.80
C LYS A 25 -58.69 37.55 74.69
N MET A 26 -58.37 38.83 74.76
CA MET A 26 -57.40 39.47 73.86
C MET A 26 -56.00 38.85 74.02
N ARG A 27 -55.53 38.65 75.25
CA ARG A 27 -54.24 37.97 75.51
C ARG A 27 -54.22 36.54 74.99
N GLU A 28 -55.30 35.77 75.21
CA GLU A 28 -55.43 34.42 74.64
C GLU A 28 -55.39 34.43 73.10
N LEU A 29 -56.01 35.43 72.47
CA LEU A 29 -55.96 35.61 71.02
C LEU A 29 -54.56 35.99 70.53
N GLU A 30 -53.88 36.89 71.23
CA GLU A 30 -52.49 37.27 70.96
C GLU A 30 -51.56 36.07 71.04
N GLU A 31 -51.71 35.24 72.08
CA GLU A 31 -50.94 34.01 72.27
C GLU A 31 -51.23 32.99 71.16
N ARG A 32 -52.50 32.80 70.78
CA ARG A 32 -52.87 31.92 69.67
C ARG A 32 -52.28 32.40 68.34
N VAL A 33 -52.31 33.71 68.07
CA VAL A 33 -51.71 34.28 66.86
C VAL A 33 -50.18 34.14 66.88
N ALA A 34 -49.53 34.30 68.04
CA ALA A 34 -48.11 34.07 68.20
C ALA A 34 -47.74 32.61 67.91
N ASN A 35 -48.48 31.65 68.48
CA ASN A 35 -48.27 30.22 68.25
C ASN A 35 -48.47 29.84 66.77
N ILE A 36 -49.51 30.36 66.11
CA ILE A 36 -49.73 30.13 64.67
C ILE A 36 -48.55 30.65 63.83
N LYS A 37 -47.99 31.82 64.17
CA LYS A 37 -46.81 32.35 63.48
C LYS A 37 -45.59 31.45 63.66
N GLU A 38 -45.40 30.91 64.86
CA GLU A 38 -44.30 29.99 65.16
C GLU A 38 -44.47 28.65 64.42
N ASP A 39 -45.67 28.08 64.41
CA ASP A 39 -46.00 26.84 63.68
C ASP A 39 -45.79 27.01 62.17
N ILE A 40 -46.26 28.12 61.59
CA ILE A 40 -46.05 28.43 60.17
C ILE A 40 -44.56 28.54 59.86
N LEU A 41 -43.79 29.20 60.73
CA LEU A 41 -42.33 29.33 60.56
C LEU A 41 -41.62 27.96 60.64
N ALA A 42 -42.04 27.10 61.58
CA ALA A 42 -41.48 25.75 61.72
C ALA A 42 -41.78 24.88 60.48
N LEU A 43 -43.03 24.91 60.00
CA LEU A 43 -43.43 24.19 58.79
C LEU A 43 -42.70 24.68 57.54
N ALA A 44 -42.53 26.00 57.39
CA ALA A 44 -41.81 26.58 56.25
C ALA A 44 -40.32 26.18 56.25
N LYS A 45 -39.68 26.16 57.43
CA LYS A 45 -38.29 25.67 57.58
C LYS A 45 -38.18 24.20 57.20
N ALA A 46 -39.05 23.34 57.74
CA ALA A 46 -39.05 21.91 57.43
C ALA A 46 -39.22 21.64 55.93
N TYR A 47 -40.14 22.34 55.28
CA TYR A 47 -40.32 22.25 53.83
C TYR A 47 -39.08 22.72 53.07
N THR A 48 -38.48 23.84 53.47
CA THR A 48 -37.25 24.36 52.84
C THR A 48 -36.09 23.40 52.98
N ASP A 49 -35.90 22.81 54.17
CA ASP A 49 -34.86 21.81 54.43
C ASP A 49 -35.07 20.55 53.57
N GLU A 50 -36.31 20.08 53.43
CA GLU A 50 -36.66 18.96 52.55
C GLU A 50 -36.33 19.26 51.08
N GLN A 51 -36.72 20.44 50.58
CA GLN A 51 -36.39 20.84 49.20
C GLN A 51 -34.88 20.98 48.99
N CYS A 52 -34.15 21.54 49.96
CA CYS A 52 -32.69 21.62 49.92
C CYS A 52 -32.05 20.23 49.88
N ALA A 53 -32.55 19.27 50.68
CA ALA A 53 -32.06 17.89 50.67
C ALA A 53 -32.30 17.21 49.31
N ILE A 54 -33.46 17.42 48.69
CA ILE A 54 -33.77 16.90 47.35
C ILE A 54 -32.80 17.46 46.31
N VAL A 55 -32.58 18.78 46.30
CA VAL A 55 -31.65 19.42 45.36
C VAL A 55 -30.22 18.92 45.57
N GLN A 56 -29.78 18.80 46.83
CA GLN A 56 -28.46 18.24 47.13
C GLN A 56 -28.32 16.80 46.64
N GLY A 57 -29.37 15.98 46.80
CA GLY A 57 -29.44 14.63 46.25
C GLY A 57 -29.28 14.62 44.73
N ASN A 58 -30.02 15.48 44.03
CA ASN A 58 -29.93 15.61 42.56
C ASN A 58 -28.53 16.05 42.10
N VAL A 59 -27.90 17.00 42.79
CA VAL A 59 -26.53 17.47 42.49
C VAL A 59 -25.52 16.34 42.70
N ASN A 60 -25.66 15.55 43.77
CA ASN A 60 -24.78 14.41 44.03
C ASN A 60 -24.92 13.34 42.95
N THR A 61 -26.15 13.01 42.53
CA THR A 61 -26.42 12.08 41.42
C THR A 61 -25.80 12.59 40.12
N LEU A 62 -26.03 13.85 39.75
CA LEU A 62 -25.46 14.44 38.55
C LEU A 62 -23.93 14.42 38.56
N SER A 63 -23.31 14.67 39.72
CA SER A 63 -21.86 14.59 39.88
C SER A 63 -21.33 13.16 39.67
N ALA A 64 -22.04 12.16 40.21
CA ALA A 64 -21.70 10.75 40.00
C ALA A 64 -21.85 10.34 38.53
N ASP A 65 -22.95 10.72 37.88
CA ASP A 65 -23.20 10.44 36.47
C ASP A 65 -22.15 11.08 35.56
N LEU A 66 -21.74 12.32 35.86
CA LEU A 66 -20.69 13.01 35.12
C LEU A 66 -19.34 12.30 35.26
N ASN A 67 -19.01 11.81 36.46
CA ASN A 67 -17.78 11.05 36.68
C ASN A 67 -17.81 9.71 35.95
N ALA A 68 -18.94 9.00 35.96
CA ALA A 68 -19.12 7.77 35.19
C ALA A 68 -18.98 8.03 33.69
N PHE A 69 -19.58 9.10 33.17
CA PHE A 69 -19.47 9.49 31.77
C PHE A 69 -18.01 9.80 31.37
N LYS A 70 -17.26 10.53 32.21
CA LYS A 70 -15.84 10.80 31.97
C LYS A 70 -15.02 9.52 31.83
N ILE A 71 -15.27 8.52 32.68
CA ILE A 71 -14.59 7.22 32.61
C ILE A 71 -14.88 6.54 31.27
N VAL A 72 -16.15 6.50 30.84
CA VAL A 72 -16.55 5.90 29.56
C VAL A 72 -15.91 6.61 28.37
N ILE A 73 -15.82 7.95 28.40
CA ILE A 73 -15.17 8.71 27.32
C ILE A 73 -13.69 8.40 27.25
N ASN A 74 -12.99 8.36 28.39
CA ASN A 74 -11.57 8.04 28.41
C ASN A 74 -11.30 6.62 27.87
N ASP A 75 -12.09 5.63 28.28
CA ASP A 75 -11.99 4.25 27.80
C ASP A 75 -12.18 4.15 26.27
N LYS A 76 -13.16 4.90 25.73
CA LYS A 76 -13.40 4.99 24.29
C LYS A 76 -12.25 5.67 23.54
N VAL A 77 -11.68 6.73 24.11
CA VAL A 77 -10.53 7.44 23.52
C VAL A 77 -9.29 6.55 23.51
N ASP A 78 -9.04 5.83 24.62
CA ASP A 78 -7.90 4.90 24.72
C ASP A 78 -8.04 3.75 23.73
N THR A 79 -9.25 3.19 23.59
CA THR A 79 -9.54 2.15 22.59
C THR A 79 -9.32 2.66 21.17
N LEU A 80 -9.87 3.83 20.83
CA LEU A 80 -9.71 4.43 19.50
C LEU A 80 -8.24 4.72 19.20
N ASN A 81 -7.48 5.25 20.16
CA ASN A 81 -6.06 5.49 20.00
C ASN A 81 -5.29 4.20 19.71
N ALA A 82 -5.59 3.11 20.44
CA ALA A 82 -4.97 1.81 20.21
C ALA A 82 -5.30 1.25 18.81
N GLU A 83 -6.56 1.36 18.37
CA GLU A 83 -6.98 0.91 17.03
C GLU A 83 -6.31 1.73 15.91
N VAL A 84 -6.20 3.05 16.09
CA VAL A 84 -5.53 3.93 15.12
C VAL A 84 -4.04 3.60 15.03
N VAL A 85 -3.36 3.40 16.16
CA VAL A 85 -1.94 3.01 16.18
C VAL A 85 -1.74 1.67 15.49
N ALA A 86 -2.52 0.65 15.83
CA ALA A 86 -2.43 -0.67 15.19
C ALA A 86 -2.64 -0.57 13.67
N ARG A 87 -3.59 0.26 13.22
CA ARG A 87 -3.84 0.46 11.79
C ARG A 87 -2.71 1.21 11.08
N LEU A 88 -2.03 2.12 11.76
CA LEU A 88 -0.85 2.79 11.22
C LEU A 88 0.32 1.82 11.08
N ASP A 89 0.52 0.94 12.06
CA ASP A 89 1.56 -0.10 11.99
C ASP A 89 1.30 -1.08 10.82
N ASP A 90 0.05 -1.49 10.61
CA ASP A 90 -0.34 -2.32 9.45
C ASP A 90 -0.06 -1.61 8.12
N LEU A 91 -0.37 -0.32 8.02
CA LEU A 91 -0.11 0.48 6.81
C LEU A 91 1.39 0.63 6.54
N ASP A 92 2.20 0.83 7.57
CA ASP A 92 3.66 0.88 7.43
C ASP A 92 4.21 -0.46 6.91
N GLN A 93 3.65 -1.59 7.37
CA GLN A 93 4.02 -2.91 6.87
C GLN A 93 3.59 -3.11 5.40
N ASP A 94 2.36 -2.72 5.03
CA ASP A 94 1.89 -2.78 3.64
C ASP A 94 2.79 -1.97 2.69
N VAL A 95 3.27 -0.80 3.15
CA VAL A 95 4.21 0.04 2.39
C VAL A 95 5.55 -0.66 2.20
N LEU A 96 6.09 -1.31 3.24
CA LEU A 96 7.34 -2.09 3.14
C LEU A 96 7.19 -3.28 2.18
N ASP A 97 6.08 -4.00 2.25
CA ASP A 97 5.79 -5.13 1.37
C ASP A 97 5.66 -4.67 -0.09
N LEU A 98 5.06 -3.49 -0.32
CA LEU A 98 4.98 -2.89 -1.65
C LEU A 98 6.36 -2.54 -2.22
N TYR A 99 7.26 -1.99 -1.41
CA TYR A 99 8.65 -1.74 -1.82
C TYR A 99 9.34 -3.04 -2.26
N GLN A 100 9.24 -4.11 -1.46
CA GLN A 100 9.83 -5.40 -1.79
C GLN A 100 9.22 -6.00 -3.07
N TYR A 101 7.90 -5.87 -3.23
CA TYR A 101 7.22 -6.31 -4.44
C TYR A 101 7.74 -5.58 -5.68
N ILE A 102 7.87 -4.26 -5.63
CA ILE A 102 8.39 -3.44 -6.74
C ILE A 102 9.82 -3.86 -7.10
N ASP A 103 10.70 -4.00 -6.11
CA ASP A 103 12.09 -4.43 -6.33
C ASP A 103 12.15 -5.80 -7.03
N ASN A 104 11.33 -6.76 -6.56
CA ASN A 104 11.24 -8.07 -7.19
C ASN A 104 10.74 -7.98 -8.64
N GLN A 105 9.75 -7.13 -8.94
CA GLN A 105 9.27 -6.94 -10.31
C GLN A 105 10.35 -6.32 -11.22
N ILE A 106 11.16 -5.38 -10.71
CA ILE A 106 12.27 -4.79 -11.46
C ILE A 106 13.32 -5.86 -11.79
N VAL A 107 13.70 -6.71 -10.82
CA VAL A 107 14.65 -7.82 -11.05
C VAL A 107 14.13 -8.77 -12.13
N ILE A 108 12.85 -9.16 -12.05
CA ILE A 108 12.22 -10.03 -13.05
C ILE A 108 12.19 -9.36 -14.43
N ALA A 109 11.83 -8.08 -14.50
CA ALA A 109 11.78 -7.32 -15.75
C ALA A 109 13.16 -7.24 -16.41
N ASN A 110 14.20 -6.93 -15.63
CA ASN A 110 15.58 -6.88 -16.12
C ASN A 110 16.02 -8.25 -16.67
N ALA A 111 15.77 -9.33 -15.94
CA ALA A 111 16.11 -10.68 -16.41
C ALA A 111 15.41 -11.04 -17.73
N ARG A 112 14.13 -10.66 -17.90
CA ARG A 112 13.39 -10.86 -19.16
C ARG A 112 13.97 -10.02 -20.30
N THR A 113 14.29 -8.75 -20.04
CA THR A 113 14.87 -7.86 -21.03
C THR A 113 16.27 -8.32 -21.44
N ASP A 114 17.11 -8.73 -20.50
CA ASP A 114 18.45 -9.26 -20.77
C ASP A 114 18.37 -10.52 -21.64
N GLN A 115 17.44 -11.44 -21.33
CA GLN A 115 17.22 -12.62 -22.16
C GLN A 115 16.73 -12.25 -23.56
N ALA A 116 15.82 -11.29 -23.69
CA ALA A 116 15.34 -10.81 -24.99
C ALA A 116 16.48 -10.18 -25.82
N ILE A 117 17.41 -9.46 -25.17
CA ILE A 117 18.60 -8.91 -25.83
C ILE A 117 19.52 -10.03 -26.32
N ILE A 118 19.72 -11.08 -25.52
CA ILE A 118 20.54 -12.23 -25.91
C ILE A 118 19.93 -12.92 -27.14
N ASN A 119 18.63 -13.21 -27.09
CA ASN A 119 17.93 -13.86 -28.20
C ASN A 119 17.99 -12.99 -29.47
N ALA A 120 17.74 -11.68 -29.34
CA ALA A 120 17.82 -10.77 -30.48
C ALA A 120 19.23 -10.71 -31.09
N LYS A 121 20.29 -10.81 -30.28
CA LYS A 121 21.67 -10.89 -30.80
C LYS A 121 21.88 -12.17 -31.58
N GLU A 122 21.40 -13.30 -31.07
CA GLU A 122 21.48 -14.60 -31.75
C GLU A 122 20.75 -14.57 -33.10
N ASP A 123 19.51 -14.05 -33.12
CA ASP A 123 18.72 -13.89 -34.34
C ASP A 123 19.44 -13.03 -35.39
N ILE A 124 20.09 -11.93 -34.97
CA ILE A 124 20.89 -11.08 -35.86
C ILE A 124 22.06 -11.86 -36.44
N TYR A 125 22.79 -12.63 -35.62
CA TYR A 125 23.90 -13.44 -36.12
C TYR A 125 23.44 -14.48 -37.12
N GLU A 126 22.32 -15.16 -36.85
CA GLU A 126 21.76 -16.16 -37.75
C GLU A 126 21.37 -15.53 -39.10
N HIS A 127 20.65 -14.40 -39.08
CA HIS A 127 20.30 -13.66 -40.30
C HIS A 127 21.55 -13.17 -41.05
N MET A 128 22.56 -12.65 -40.35
CA MET A 128 23.81 -12.23 -40.98
C MET A 128 24.54 -13.39 -41.66
N MET A 129 24.59 -14.56 -41.04
CA MET A 129 25.21 -15.76 -41.63
C MET A 129 24.41 -16.25 -42.85
N GLU A 130 23.08 -16.25 -42.76
CA GLU A 130 22.21 -16.63 -43.88
C GLU A 130 22.41 -15.70 -45.09
N GLU A 131 22.45 -14.38 -44.87
CA GLU A 131 22.67 -13.40 -45.93
C GLU A 131 24.08 -13.44 -46.51
N LEU A 132 25.12 -13.68 -45.69
CA LEU A 132 26.49 -13.89 -46.19
C LEU A 132 26.59 -15.13 -47.09
N GLY A 133 25.88 -16.21 -46.76
CA GLY A 133 25.81 -17.41 -47.57
C GLY A 133 25.12 -17.20 -48.92
N LYS A 134 24.23 -16.20 -49.04
CA LYS A 134 23.51 -15.85 -50.28
C LYS A 134 24.33 -14.98 -51.23
N ILE A 135 25.52 -14.50 -50.83
CA ILE A 135 26.37 -13.70 -51.72
C ILE A 135 26.73 -14.54 -52.96
N LYS A 136 26.37 -13.98 -54.12
CA LYS A 136 26.73 -14.55 -55.41
C LYS A 136 27.82 -13.73 -56.08
N VAL A 137 28.70 -14.41 -56.78
CA VAL A 137 29.78 -13.84 -57.57
C VAL A 137 29.64 -14.29 -59.03
N ILE A 138 30.09 -13.45 -59.95
CA ILE A 138 30.15 -13.82 -61.37
C ILE A 138 31.37 -14.71 -61.58
N ASN A 139 31.16 -15.90 -62.13
CA ASN A 139 32.25 -16.73 -62.62
C ASN A 139 32.82 -16.09 -63.88
N TYR A 140 34.04 -15.55 -63.84
CA TYR A 140 34.66 -14.88 -64.99
C TYR A 140 34.98 -15.82 -66.17
N PHE A 141 34.93 -17.14 -65.97
CA PHE A 141 35.19 -18.12 -67.02
C PHE A 141 33.94 -18.56 -67.77
N THR A 142 32.78 -18.59 -67.09
CA THR A 142 31.49 -19.00 -67.70
C THR A 142 30.52 -17.84 -67.91
N GLY A 143 30.67 -16.76 -67.16
CA GLY A 143 29.77 -15.60 -67.14
C GLY A 143 28.56 -15.77 -66.20
N ASP A 144 28.41 -16.93 -65.55
CA ASP A 144 27.24 -17.23 -64.71
C ASP A 144 27.35 -16.64 -63.30
N LEU A 145 26.21 -16.30 -62.71
CA LEU A 145 26.10 -15.84 -61.33
C LEU A 145 25.95 -17.04 -60.38
N ILE A 146 27.03 -17.40 -59.69
CA ILE A 146 27.13 -18.58 -58.82
C ILE A 146 27.42 -18.18 -57.36
N SER A 147 27.24 -19.09 -56.40
CA SER A 147 27.64 -18.82 -55.01
C SER A 147 29.16 -18.72 -54.85
N VAL A 148 29.61 -18.05 -53.79
CA VAL A 148 31.06 -17.98 -53.45
C VAL A 148 31.66 -19.37 -53.26
N GLN A 149 30.93 -20.30 -52.62
CA GLN A 149 31.41 -21.67 -52.41
C GLN A 149 31.55 -22.42 -53.74
N GLU A 150 30.60 -22.28 -54.67
CA GLU A 150 30.70 -22.87 -56.00
C GLU A 150 31.88 -22.29 -56.79
N MET A 151 32.16 -20.99 -56.65
CA MET A 151 33.34 -20.37 -57.27
C MET A 151 34.64 -20.93 -56.69
N PHE A 152 34.75 -21.11 -55.38
CA PHE A 152 35.91 -21.75 -54.76
C PHE A 152 36.08 -23.20 -55.22
N ASN A 153 34.98 -23.96 -55.32
CA ASN A 153 35.01 -25.33 -55.83
C ASN A 153 35.48 -25.38 -57.29
N TYR A 154 35.04 -24.42 -58.11
CA TYR A 154 35.47 -24.29 -59.51
C TYR A 154 36.95 -23.92 -59.62
N LEU A 155 37.42 -22.92 -58.85
CA LEU A 155 38.84 -22.57 -58.84
C LEU A 155 39.73 -23.71 -58.35
N ALA A 156 39.27 -24.46 -57.33
CA ALA A 156 39.97 -25.64 -56.83
C ALA A 156 40.03 -26.77 -57.86
N SER A 157 39.01 -26.93 -58.73
CA SER A 157 39.04 -27.93 -59.79
C SER A 157 40.04 -27.60 -60.92
N LEU A 158 40.49 -26.34 -61.03
CA LEU A 158 41.54 -25.92 -61.95
C LEU A 158 42.95 -26.12 -61.37
N HIS A 159 43.09 -26.50 -60.11
CA HIS A 159 44.38 -26.71 -59.48
C HIS A 159 45.01 -28.03 -59.96
N ALA A 160 46.04 -27.95 -60.81
CA ALA A 160 46.75 -29.13 -61.32
C ALA A 160 47.46 -29.88 -60.18
N THR A 161 46.94 -31.05 -59.80
CA THR A 161 47.51 -31.89 -58.74
C THR A 161 48.79 -32.62 -59.19
N ASP A 162 48.84 -33.05 -60.46
CA ASP A 162 49.97 -33.78 -61.05
C ASP A 162 50.27 -33.28 -62.48
N GLY A 163 50.25 -31.97 -62.68
CA GLY A 163 50.56 -31.36 -63.98
C GLY A 163 51.98 -31.68 -64.43
N ILE A 164 52.17 -31.97 -65.73
CA ILE A 164 53.50 -32.14 -66.32
C ILE A 164 54.06 -30.78 -66.76
N THR A 165 55.29 -30.47 -66.38
CA THR A 165 55.99 -29.30 -66.91
C THR A 165 56.52 -29.58 -68.32
N TYR A 166 56.75 -28.53 -69.11
CA TYR A 166 57.35 -28.66 -70.44
C TYR A 166 58.67 -29.45 -70.40
N THR A 167 59.55 -29.13 -69.46
CA THR A 167 60.85 -29.81 -69.32
C THR A 167 60.70 -31.30 -68.99
N GLN A 168 59.70 -31.66 -68.18
CA GLN A 168 59.40 -33.07 -67.89
C GLN A 168 58.86 -33.80 -69.13
N LEU A 169 58.00 -33.16 -69.92
CA LEU A 169 57.48 -33.75 -71.16
C LEU A 169 58.56 -33.93 -72.22
N GLU A 170 59.39 -32.91 -72.42
CA GLU A 170 60.54 -32.94 -73.33
C GLU A 170 61.50 -34.09 -72.97
N GLY A 171 61.83 -34.23 -71.67
CA GLY A 171 62.68 -35.31 -71.17
C GLY A 171 62.11 -36.71 -71.40
N ARG A 172 60.79 -36.87 -71.55
CA ARG A 172 60.14 -38.16 -71.86
C ARG A 172 60.17 -38.51 -73.35
N ASN A 173 60.56 -37.57 -74.21
CA ASN A 173 60.84 -37.77 -75.64
C ASN A 173 59.74 -38.55 -76.39
N LYS A 174 58.46 -38.28 -76.08
CA LYS A 174 57.32 -38.92 -76.72
C LYS A 174 57.05 -38.31 -78.08
N THR A 175 56.85 -39.15 -79.09
CA THR A 175 56.41 -38.70 -80.41
C THR A 175 54.94 -38.30 -80.37
N TYR A 176 54.51 -37.43 -81.29
CA TYR A 176 53.10 -37.03 -81.41
C TYR A 176 52.16 -38.24 -81.52
N SER A 177 52.53 -39.25 -82.29
CA SER A 177 51.75 -40.49 -82.44
C SER A 177 51.62 -41.27 -81.12
N ALA A 178 52.66 -41.26 -80.28
CA ALA A 178 52.62 -41.93 -78.97
C ALA A 178 51.73 -41.19 -77.97
N LEU A 179 51.70 -39.85 -78.02
CA LEU A 179 50.80 -39.05 -77.18
C LEU A 179 49.34 -39.17 -77.64
N ALA A 180 49.09 -39.15 -78.95
CA ALA A 180 47.75 -39.29 -79.51
C ALA A 180 47.11 -40.66 -79.18
N ALA A 181 47.92 -41.71 -79.06
CA ALA A 181 47.45 -43.05 -78.70
C ALA A 181 46.95 -43.18 -77.25
N LEU A 182 47.28 -42.23 -76.36
CA LEU A 182 46.82 -42.25 -74.96
C LEU A 182 45.32 -41.94 -74.82
N ASN A 183 44.67 -41.36 -75.85
CA ASN A 183 43.24 -41.01 -75.86
C ASN A 183 42.79 -40.21 -74.62
N VAL A 184 43.69 -39.42 -74.03
CA VAL A 184 43.41 -38.54 -72.89
C VAL A 184 43.01 -37.15 -73.38
N THR A 185 42.17 -36.45 -72.62
CA THR A 185 41.78 -35.09 -72.99
C THR A 185 42.90 -34.09 -72.66
N TYR A 186 42.89 -32.91 -73.29
CA TYR A 186 43.84 -31.84 -72.93
C TYR A 186 43.73 -31.43 -71.46
N THR A 187 42.53 -31.48 -70.88
CA THR A 187 42.31 -31.22 -69.46
C THR A 187 43.00 -32.27 -68.59
N ASP A 188 42.90 -33.56 -68.95
CA ASP A 188 43.58 -34.64 -68.23
C ASP A 188 45.11 -34.50 -68.30
N ILE A 189 45.64 -34.06 -69.45
CA ILE A 189 47.07 -33.78 -69.62
C ILE A 189 47.53 -32.61 -68.72
N VAL A 190 46.73 -31.55 -68.62
CA VAL A 190 47.08 -30.39 -67.78
C VAL A 190 47.00 -30.71 -66.30
N MET A 191 45.97 -31.47 -65.88
CA MET A 191 45.72 -31.78 -64.47
C MET A 191 46.58 -32.94 -63.94
N HIS A 192 46.86 -33.93 -64.79
CA HIS A 192 47.49 -35.21 -64.41
C HIS A 192 48.57 -35.68 -65.40
N GLY A 193 49.10 -34.79 -66.26
CA GLY A 193 50.04 -35.19 -67.31
C GLY A 193 51.30 -35.87 -66.79
N ASN A 194 51.73 -35.57 -65.56
CA ASN A 194 52.95 -36.15 -64.99
C ASN A 194 52.79 -37.65 -64.74
N THR A 195 51.57 -38.13 -64.46
CA THR A 195 51.28 -39.56 -64.26
C THR A 195 50.82 -40.24 -65.56
N LEU A 196 50.10 -39.52 -66.41
CA LEU A 196 49.51 -40.09 -67.64
C LEU A 196 50.54 -40.29 -68.77
N ILE A 197 51.55 -39.43 -68.88
CA ILE A 197 52.47 -39.42 -70.01
C ILE A 197 53.82 -40.02 -69.59
N VAL A 198 53.93 -41.31 -69.24
CA VAL A 198 55.22 -41.91 -68.80
C VAL A 198 56.18 -42.12 -69.95
#